data_AF-A0A349PYL3-F1
#
_entry.id   AF-A0A349PYL3-F1
#
_cell.length_a   1.000
_cell.length_b   1.000
_cell.length_c   1.000
_cell.angle_alpha   90.00
_cell.angle_beta   90.00
_cell.angle_gamma   90.00
#
_symmetry.space_group_name_H-M   'P 1'
#
loop_
_entity.id
_entity.type
_entity.pdbx_description
1 polymer ?
#
loop_
_entity_poly.entity_id
_entity_poly.type
_entity_poly.pdbx_seq_one_letter_code
_entity_poly.pdbx_strand_id
1 'polypeptide(L)'
;MKSFSVTVNIEIAIGKGEDAPLFNDDDYSDVIVIGVFDGLGGRSAGYDEQTGGKIASQKTSETVQKFLLQRYGKLNREIVREIQDEVYTTLKQAADKNIRPSRLGGSLAGQRLCTTMALASIPKLGELPTKYEVGLAWIGDSRLYFLSPEKGLQQLTQDDLEVKKDAFEMIREDPPMSQYLSADMKENWQIHFKLQELDQPGCILACTDGCFQYLPAPWEFEKLLLNTLNQSDDVKSWEDSLNQRYQYIKQDDVSLILCSMGYNGFADLKHSYKERLGYLTEKFDFKNKNLGELQTLWQEYRENYEFYLKQEEKQEIDQTIGEKKIDDSFPSPESISVSSENNEPTVDPVVEIIPHSDEENKIPNNLELAKVNLENNHIKDAIQDLETAFADENIDSQVKEDSGFIQDLEQLLEECLQNISDPDLRANFHYFIGWINYLSNNLEKAMDYCNKASQYYKLRVSPTANDNEKRRKMQELIHNIDNSTQISEGEN
;
A
#
# COMPACT_ATOMS: atom_id res chain seq x y z
N MET A 1 14.73 -12.98 -28.22
CA MET A 1 13.50 -12.55 -27.49
C MET A 1 13.52 -11.04 -27.36
N LYS A 2 12.37 -10.40 -27.12
CA LYS A 2 12.34 -8.94 -26.91
C LYS A 2 11.89 -8.66 -25.49
N SER A 3 12.74 -7.97 -24.72
CA SER A 3 12.28 -7.25 -23.54
C SER A 3 11.45 -6.05 -23.98
N PHE A 4 10.46 -5.72 -23.18
CA PHE A 4 9.77 -4.45 -23.25
C PHE A 4 9.45 -4.01 -21.84
N SER A 5 9.34 -2.70 -21.67
CA SER A 5 9.09 -2.08 -20.39
C SER A 5 7.81 -1.26 -20.40
N VAL A 6 7.23 -1.12 -19.22
CA VAL A 6 6.14 -0.20 -18.92
C VAL A 6 6.60 0.68 -17.76
N THR A 7 6.32 1.97 -17.82
CA THR A 7 6.60 2.90 -16.73
C THR A 7 5.35 3.70 -16.36
N VAL A 8 5.01 3.66 -15.08
CA VAL A 8 4.00 4.51 -14.44
C VAL A 8 4.74 5.37 -13.43
N ASN A 9 4.60 6.68 -13.53
CA ASN A 9 5.11 7.63 -12.55
C ASN A 9 4.06 8.73 -12.38
N ILE A 10 3.32 8.66 -11.27
CA ILE A 10 2.17 9.51 -11.02
C ILE A 10 2.34 10.17 -9.65
N GLU A 11 2.34 11.49 -9.65
CA GLU A 11 2.34 12.27 -8.42
C GLU A 11 0.91 12.34 -7.83
N ILE A 12 0.75 12.22 -6.51
CA ILE A 12 -0.53 12.38 -5.82
C ILE A 12 -1.13 13.75 -6.10
N ALA A 13 -0.30 14.78 -6.02
CA ALA A 13 -0.64 16.16 -6.34
C ALA A 13 0.34 16.72 -7.38
N ILE A 14 -0.21 17.39 -8.41
CA ILE A 14 0.56 17.93 -9.53
C ILE A 14 1.68 18.86 -9.04
N GLY A 15 2.91 18.57 -9.46
CA GLY A 15 4.13 19.30 -9.13
C GLY A 15 4.73 18.95 -7.76
N LYS A 16 4.09 18.06 -7.00
CA LYS A 16 4.44 17.76 -5.60
C LYS A 16 4.96 16.34 -5.37
N GLY A 17 5.15 15.56 -6.42
CA GLY A 17 5.67 14.20 -6.27
C GLY A 17 7.05 14.18 -5.60
N GLU A 18 7.21 13.27 -4.68
CA GLU A 18 8.41 12.91 -3.93
C GLU A 18 9.11 11.68 -4.51
N ASP A 19 8.44 10.90 -5.37
CA ASP A 19 8.99 9.72 -6.03
C ASP A 19 10.02 10.03 -7.14
N ALA A 20 10.95 9.09 -7.35
CA ALA A 20 11.82 9.07 -8.53
C ALA A 20 11.93 7.65 -9.13
N PRO A 21 11.62 7.44 -10.42
CA PRO A 21 11.91 6.20 -11.13
C PRO A 21 13.33 6.20 -11.75
N LEU A 22 13.87 5.02 -12.01
CA LEU A 22 15.09 4.77 -12.77
C LEU A 22 14.84 3.66 -13.78
N PHE A 23 14.93 3.98 -15.05
CA PHE A 23 14.94 3.00 -16.14
C PHE A 23 16.19 3.21 -16.99
N ASN A 24 16.99 2.17 -17.18
CA ASN A 24 18.16 2.20 -18.05
C ASN A 24 18.25 0.92 -18.89
N ASP A 25 18.13 1.09 -20.20
CA ASP A 25 18.28 0.04 -21.21
C ASP A 25 19.37 0.48 -22.19
N ASP A 26 20.64 0.33 -21.79
CA ASP A 26 21.80 0.76 -22.57
C ASP A 26 22.21 -0.33 -23.57
N ASP A 27 22.23 -0.03 -24.86
CA ASP A 27 22.66 -0.94 -25.94
C ASP A 27 24.06 -1.55 -25.72
N TYR A 28 24.93 -0.88 -24.95
CA TYR A 28 26.27 -1.35 -24.62
C TYR A 28 26.34 -2.21 -23.35
N SER A 29 25.21 -2.39 -22.65
CA SER A 29 25.08 -3.27 -21.48
C SER A 29 24.34 -4.56 -21.83
N ASP A 30 24.74 -5.66 -21.20
CA ASP A 30 24.05 -6.94 -21.20
C ASP A 30 22.93 -7.03 -20.15
N VAL A 31 22.62 -5.93 -19.46
CA VAL A 31 21.53 -5.86 -18.47
C VAL A 31 20.65 -4.62 -18.67
N ILE A 32 19.41 -4.72 -18.20
CA ILE A 32 18.46 -3.63 -18.03
C ILE A 32 18.43 -3.32 -16.54
N VAL A 33 18.52 -2.05 -16.18
CA VAL A 33 18.38 -1.61 -14.79
C VAL A 33 17.02 -0.95 -14.63
N ILE A 34 16.27 -1.40 -13.66
CA ILE A 34 15.04 -0.74 -13.22
C ILE A 34 15.13 -0.45 -11.72
N GLY A 35 14.57 0.67 -11.28
CA GLY A 35 14.44 0.95 -9.86
C GLY A 35 13.47 2.07 -9.56
N VAL A 36 13.03 2.12 -8.32
CA VAL A 36 12.15 3.16 -7.79
C VAL A 36 12.66 3.61 -6.43
N PHE A 37 12.43 4.88 -6.14
CA PHE A 37 12.90 5.57 -4.94
C PHE A 37 11.74 6.39 -4.40
N ASP A 38 11.17 5.95 -3.29
CA ASP A 38 10.04 6.63 -2.63
C ASP A 38 10.57 7.72 -1.72
N GLY A 39 10.15 8.96 -1.93
CA GLY A 39 10.62 10.10 -1.16
C GLY A 39 9.83 10.27 0.14
N LEU A 40 10.48 10.16 1.30
CA LEU A 40 9.82 10.29 2.61
C LEU A 40 9.88 11.74 3.10
N GLY A 41 8.96 12.59 2.61
CA GLY A 41 9.11 14.05 2.69
C GLY A 41 8.00 14.83 3.38
N GLY A 42 6.82 14.25 3.62
CA GLY A 42 5.70 14.92 4.30
C GLY A 42 6.03 15.49 5.70
N ARG A 43 7.18 15.13 6.29
CA ARG A 43 7.63 15.56 7.62
C ARG A 43 9.11 16.00 7.71
N SER A 44 9.92 15.86 6.64
CA SER A 44 11.37 16.11 6.68
C SER A 44 11.75 17.45 6.01
N ALA A 45 12.75 18.15 6.56
CA ALA A 45 13.15 19.46 6.06
C ALA A 45 13.76 19.35 4.65
N GLY A 46 13.12 19.97 3.66
CA GLY A 46 13.67 20.18 2.32
C GLY A 46 14.33 21.54 2.17
N TYR A 47 14.76 21.86 0.95
CA TYR A 47 15.33 23.16 0.57
C TYR A 47 14.96 23.51 -0.87
N ASP A 48 15.21 24.76 -1.28
CA ASP A 48 14.90 25.25 -2.62
C ASP A 48 13.45 24.97 -3.07
N GLU A 49 12.50 25.20 -2.15
CA GLU A 49 11.04 24.99 -2.36
C GLU A 49 10.63 23.54 -2.66
N GLN A 50 11.52 22.57 -2.46
CA GLN A 50 11.26 21.15 -2.59
C GLN A 50 11.20 20.47 -1.22
N THR A 51 10.48 19.36 -1.14
CA THR A 51 10.40 18.53 0.07
C THR A 51 11.68 17.71 0.26
N GLY A 52 11.93 17.28 1.51
CA GLY A 52 13.09 16.43 1.80
C GLY A 52 13.06 15.11 1.03
N GLY A 53 11.88 14.50 0.91
CA GLY A 53 11.65 13.25 0.18
C GLY A 53 11.99 13.38 -1.31
N LYS A 54 11.42 14.39 -1.98
CA LYS A 54 11.68 14.66 -3.40
C LYS A 54 13.17 14.84 -3.71
N ILE A 55 13.88 15.58 -2.86
CA ILE A 55 15.32 15.80 -3.02
C ILE A 55 16.09 14.49 -2.82
N ALA A 56 15.69 13.68 -1.84
CA ALA A 56 16.36 12.44 -1.49
C ALA A 56 16.21 11.38 -2.59
N SER A 57 14.99 11.15 -3.06
CA SER A 57 14.69 10.17 -4.12
C SER A 57 15.41 10.53 -5.42
N GLN A 58 15.34 11.80 -5.85
CA GLN A 58 16.00 12.27 -7.08
C GLN A 58 17.52 12.14 -6.99
N LYS A 59 18.12 12.62 -5.90
CA LYS A 59 19.58 12.50 -5.72
C LYS A 59 20.04 11.06 -5.65
N THR A 60 19.27 10.21 -4.99
CA THR A 60 19.57 8.78 -4.89
C THR A 60 19.49 8.13 -6.26
N SER A 61 18.39 8.35 -7.00
CA SER A 61 18.22 7.86 -8.38
C SER A 61 19.36 8.30 -9.30
N GLU A 62 19.69 9.59 -9.33
CA GLU A 62 20.79 10.14 -10.14
C GLU A 62 22.15 9.52 -9.76
N THR A 63 22.41 9.36 -8.45
CA THR A 63 23.65 8.79 -7.93
C THR A 63 23.79 7.33 -8.32
N VAL A 64 22.74 6.53 -8.10
CA VAL A 64 22.68 5.11 -8.46
C VAL A 64 22.83 4.94 -9.97
N GLN A 65 22.11 5.72 -10.77
CA GLN A 65 22.20 5.67 -12.23
C GLN A 65 23.62 5.95 -12.71
N LYS A 66 24.23 7.05 -12.25
CA LYS A 66 25.61 7.40 -12.61
C LYS A 66 26.60 6.32 -12.20
N PHE A 67 26.43 5.76 -11.01
CA PHE A 67 27.30 4.72 -10.47
C PHE A 67 27.21 3.43 -11.31
N LEU A 68 25.99 2.98 -11.60
CA LEU A 68 25.74 1.76 -12.36
C LEU A 68 26.11 1.87 -13.83
N LEU A 69 25.97 3.04 -14.46
CA LEU A 69 26.44 3.26 -15.84
C LEU A 69 27.95 2.95 -15.97
N GLN A 70 28.75 3.25 -14.94
CA GLN A 70 30.18 2.92 -14.91
C GLN A 70 30.47 1.43 -14.67
N ARG A 71 29.46 0.65 -14.26
CA ARG A 71 29.55 -0.80 -14.01
C ARG A 71 28.71 -1.61 -15.00
N TYR A 72 28.30 -1.00 -16.12
CA TYR A 72 27.45 -1.62 -17.13
C TYR A 72 26.13 -2.16 -16.54
N GLY A 73 25.59 -1.53 -15.50
CA GLY A 73 24.32 -1.90 -14.87
C GLY A 73 24.37 -3.10 -13.91
N LYS A 74 25.50 -3.80 -13.79
CA LYS A 74 25.59 -5.03 -13.00
C LYS A 74 25.51 -4.75 -11.50
N LEU A 75 24.81 -5.63 -10.76
CA LEU A 75 24.74 -5.62 -9.31
C LEU A 75 25.45 -6.83 -8.71
N ASN A 76 26.21 -6.59 -7.64
CA ASN A 76 26.71 -7.60 -6.71
C ASN A 76 26.81 -6.98 -5.31
N ARG A 77 27.17 -7.78 -4.31
CA ARG A 77 27.22 -7.34 -2.91
C ARG A 77 28.20 -6.17 -2.69
N GLU A 78 29.34 -6.19 -3.37
CA GLU A 78 30.37 -5.14 -3.28
C GLU A 78 29.86 -3.84 -3.91
N ILE A 79 29.27 -3.91 -5.11
CA ILE A 79 28.67 -2.77 -5.81
C ILE A 79 27.55 -2.14 -4.98
N VAL A 80 26.71 -2.94 -4.33
CA VAL A 80 25.62 -2.42 -3.48
C VAL A 80 26.16 -1.68 -2.26
N ARG A 81 27.25 -2.16 -1.65
CA ARG A 81 27.92 -1.43 -0.56
C ARG A 81 28.52 -0.11 -1.05
N GLU A 82 29.18 -0.11 -2.21
CA GLU A 82 29.71 1.13 -2.80
C GLU A 82 28.58 2.12 -3.17
N ILE A 83 27.42 1.63 -3.64
CA ILE A 83 26.22 2.45 -3.87
C ILE A 83 25.75 3.09 -2.57
N GLN A 84 25.67 2.33 -1.48
CA GLN A 84 25.27 2.85 -0.17
C GLN A 84 26.19 3.99 0.27
N ASP A 85 27.51 3.82 0.17
CA ASP A 85 28.49 4.82 0.58
C ASP A 85 28.37 6.11 -0.26
N GLU A 86 28.19 5.97 -1.58
CA GLU A 86 28.06 7.11 -2.50
C GLU A 86 26.73 7.86 -2.29
N VAL A 87 25.63 7.14 -2.09
CA VAL A 87 24.31 7.71 -1.77
C VAL A 87 24.36 8.44 -0.43
N TYR A 88 24.87 7.79 0.62
CA TYR A 88 25.01 8.40 1.94
C TYR A 88 25.84 9.68 1.86
N THR A 89 27.00 9.63 1.18
CA THR A 89 27.86 10.79 0.99
C THR A 89 27.12 11.93 0.27
N THR A 90 26.37 11.60 -0.79
CA THR A 90 25.61 12.58 -1.57
C THR A 90 24.50 13.24 -0.75
N LEU A 91 23.70 12.45 -0.03
CA LEU A 91 22.62 12.96 0.81
C LEU A 91 23.18 13.77 2.00
N LYS A 92 24.25 13.29 2.65
CA LYS A 92 24.92 13.99 3.75
C LYS A 92 25.43 15.35 3.33
N GLN A 93 26.14 15.42 2.19
CA GLN A 93 26.66 16.69 1.65
C GLN A 93 25.52 17.66 1.30
N ALA A 94 24.45 17.16 0.69
CA ALA A 94 23.29 17.97 0.36
C ALA A 94 22.59 18.52 1.61
N ALA A 95 22.42 17.69 2.64
CA ALA A 95 21.78 18.08 3.89
C ALA A 95 22.65 19.04 4.70
N ASP A 96 23.94 18.77 4.87
CA ASP A 96 24.83 19.63 5.67
C ASP A 96 25.04 21.02 5.04
N LYS A 97 24.97 21.12 3.72
CA LYS A 97 25.07 22.40 3.01
C LYS A 97 23.81 23.24 3.13
N ASN A 98 22.63 22.62 3.05
CA ASN A 98 21.37 23.35 2.82
C ASN A 98 20.38 23.28 3.99
N ILE A 99 20.49 22.27 4.87
CA ILE A 99 19.53 22.01 5.95
C ILE A 99 20.23 22.19 7.30
N ARG A 100 19.71 23.13 8.10
CA ARG A 100 20.22 23.32 9.47
C ARG A 100 19.76 22.14 10.36
N PRO A 101 20.63 21.60 11.23
CA PRO A 101 20.21 20.58 12.19
C PRO A 101 19.07 21.11 13.09
N SER A 102 17.97 20.36 13.18
CA SER A 102 16.89 20.67 14.12
C SER A 102 17.39 20.49 15.57
N ARG A 103 17.01 21.42 16.46
CA ARG A 103 17.27 21.34 17.91
C ARG A 103 16.15 20.63 18.69
N LEU A 104 15.08 20.22 18.02
CA LEU A 104 13.91 19.60 18.64
C LEU A 104 13.83 18.13 18.22
N GLY A 105 13.85 17.24 19.22
CA GLY A 105 13.92 15.79 19.04
C GLY A 105 12.54 15.13 18.91
N GLY A 106 12.33 14.53 17.75
CA GLY A 106 11.30 13.52 17.43
C GLY A 106 11.95 12.52 16.46
N SER A 107 11.44 11.29 16.37
CA SER A 107 12.10 10.19 15.62
C SER A 107 12.34 10.49 14.14
N LEU A 108 11.45 11.25 13.48
CA LEU A 108 11.62 11.79 12.12
C LEU A 108 12.18 13.22 12.10
N ALA A 109 12.09 13.96 13.21
CA ALA A 109 12.62 15.34 13.30
C ALA A 109 14.17 15.39 13.31
N GLY A 110 14.83 14.23 13.42
CA GLY A 110 16.28 14.07 13.32
C GLY A 110 16.79 13.46 12.01
N GLN A 111 15.91 13.03 11.10
CA GLN A 111 16.30 12.37 9.85
C GLN A 111 16.05 13.31 8.66
N ARG A 112 17.11 13.66 7.93
CA ARG A 112 17.06 14.58 6.78
C ARG A 112 17.19 13.80 5.48
N LEU A 113 16.48 14.26 4.45
CA LEU A 113 16.54 13.73 3.09
C LEU A 113 16.36 12.21 3.05
N CYS A 114 15.15 11.74 3.33
CA CYS A 114 14.86 10.31 3.47
C CYS A 114 14.22 9.75 2.20
N THR A 115 14.62 8.54 1.79
CA THR A 115 14.01 7.82 0.67
C THR A 115 14.19 6.30 0.80
N THR A 116 13.32 5.52 0.17
CA THR A 116 13.50 4.06 0.00
C THR A 116 14.34 3.77 -1.24
N MET A 117 14.61 2.48 -1.49
CA MET A 117 15.08 2.02 -2.79
C MET A 117 14.62 0.58 -3.05
N ALA A 118 14.14 0.34 -4.26
CA ALA A 118 13.98 -1.00 -4.83
C ALA A 118 14.60 -1.03 -6.23
N LEU A 119 15.64 -1.83 -6.44
CA LEU A 119 16.50 -1.80 -7.63
C LEU A 119 16.79 -3.19 -8.16
N ALA A 120 16.61 -3.41 -9.46
CA ALA A 120 16.91 -4.66 -10.14
C ALA A 120 17.84 -4.48 -11.34
N SER A 121 18.80 -5.40 -11.47
CA SER A 121 19.67 -5.59 -12.63
C SER A 121 19.25 -6.88 -13.34
N ILE A 122 18.67 -6.74 -14.53
CA ILE A 122 17.97 -7.79 -15.26
C ILE A 122 18.76 -8.16 -16.52
N PRO A 123 19.17 -9.41 -16.73
CA PRO A 123 19.94 -9.79 -17.92
C PRO A 123 19.14 -9.63 -19.21
N LYS A 124 19.74 -9.00 -20.22
CA LYS A 124 19.24 -8.98 -21.59
C LYS A 124 19.48 -10.34 -22.21
N LEU A 125 18.42 -10.99 -22.64
CA LEU A 125 18.54 -12.30 -23.24
C LEU A 125 18.99 -12.26 -24.70
N GLY A 126 19.99 -13.08 -25.03
CA GLY A 126 20.30 -13.50 -26.40
C GLY A 126 19.51 -14.76 -26.78
N GLU A 127 20.06 -15.93 -26.45
CA GLU A 127 19.42 -17.25 -26.63
C GLU A 127 18.72 -17.72 -25.35
N LEU A 128 17.75 -18.64 -25.45
CA LEU A 128 16.91 -19.16 -24.34
C LEU A 128 17.77 -19.65 -23.17
N PRO A 129 17.96 -18.87 -22.09
CA PRO A 129 18.59 -19.43 -20.93
C PRO A 129 17.59 -20.38 -20.26
N THR A 130 18.10 -21.41 -19.61
CA THR A 130 17.26 -22.25 -18.75
C THR A 130 16.89 -21.55 -17.45
N LYS A 131 17.63 -20.48 -17.08
CA LYS A 131 17.51 -19.74 -15.81
C LYS A 131 17.90 -18.27 -16.01
N TYR A 132 17.20 -17.36 -15.34
CA TYR A 132 17.46 -15.93 -15.30
C TYR A 132 18.05 -15.60 -13.94
N GLU A 133 19.24 -15.01 -13.90
CA GLU A 133 19.82 -14.50 -12.66
C GLU A 133 19.63 -12.98 -12.60
N VAL A 134 18.79 -12.52 -11.67
CA VAL A 134 18.47 -11.11 -11.49
C VAL A 134 19.13 -10.61 -10.20
N GLY A 135 19.91 -9.54 -10.30
CA GLY A 135 20.46 -8.86 -9.13
C GLY A 135 19.42 -7.95 -8.51
N LEU A 136 19.14 -8.10 -7.23
CA LEU A 136 18.15 -7.34 -6.47
C LEU A 136 18.85 -6.58 -5.34
N ALA A 137 18.53 -5.30 -5.19
CA ALA A 137 18.98 -4.48 -4.08
C ALA A 137 17.81 -3.64 -3.54
N TRP A 138 17.64 -3.60 -2.22
CA TRP A 138 16.51 -2.89 -1.62
C TRP A 138 16.80 -2.39 -0.20
N ILE A 139 16.04 -1.37 0.21
CA ILE A 139 15.97 -0.86 1.59
C ILE A 139 14.67 -0.05 1.75
N GLY A 140 13.96 -0.26 2.86
CA GLY A 140 12.63 0.31 3.09
C GLY A 140 11.51 -0.65 2.68
N ASP A 141 10.37 -0.11 2.27
CA ASP A 141 9.12 -0.84 1.96
C ASP A 141 8.71 -0.77 0.48
N SER A 142 9.49 -0.09 -0.37
CA SER A 142 9.40 -0.29 -1.82
C SER A 142 9.85 -1.71 -2.19
N ARG A 143 9.15 -2.34 -3.13
CA ARG A 143 9.28 -3.79 -3.38
C ARG A 143 9.69 -4.09 -4.81
N LEU A 144 10.49 -5.16 -4.94
CA LEU A 144 10.69 -5.86 -6.21
C LEU A 144 9.76 -7.08 -6.26
N TYR A 145 9.14 -7.28 -7.42
CA TYR A 145 8.27 -8.43 -7.67
C TYR A 145 8.70 -9.21 -8.90
N PHE A 146 8.39 -10.51 -8.91
CA PHE A 146 8.33 -11.31 -10.12
C PHE A 146 6.88 -11.71 -10.40
N LEU A 147 6.35 -11.24 -11.52
CA LEU A 147 5.05 -11.69 -12.02
C LEU A 147 5.30 -12.87 -12.96
N SER A 148 4.85 -14.08 -12.59
CA SER A 148 4.98 -15.28 -13.43
C SER A 148 3.63 -15.78 -13.95
N PRO A 149 3.58 -16.42 -15.12
CA PRO A 149 2.36 -17.05 -15.63
C PRO A 149 1.78 -18.11 -14.70
N GLU A 150 2.61 -18.89 -14.02
CA GLU A 150 2.15 -20.00 -13.18
C GLU A 150 1.70 -19.56 -11.78
N LYS A 151 2.56 -18.81 -11.08
CA LYS A 151 2.36 -18.46 -9.66
C LYS A 151 1.75 -17.07 -9.49
N GLY A 152 1.74 -16.24 -10.53
CA GLY A 152 1.26 -14.87 -10.43
C GLY A 152 2.29 -13.92 -9.83
N LEU A 153 1.84 -12.92 -9.07
CA LEU A 153 2.72 -11.92 -8.49
C LEU A 153 3.42 -12.50 -7.25
N GLN A 154 4.74 -12.51 -7.27
CA GLN A 154 5.59 -13.00 -6.19
C GLN A 154 6.49 -11.88 -5.66
N GLN A 155 6.46 -11.62 -4.36
CA GLN A 155 7.36 -10.66 -3.72
C GLN A 155 8.78 -11.24 -3.66
N LEU A 156 9.77 -10.44 -4.08
CA LEU A 156 11.19 -10.85 -4.11
C LEU A 156 12.01 -10.25 -2.97
N THR A 157 11.56 -9.14 -2.41
CA THR A 157 12.27 -8.36 -1.39
C THR A 157 11.42 -8.19 -0.15
N GLN A 158 12.02 -8.32 1.03
CA GLN A 158 11.33 -8.15 2.31
C GLN A 158 11.42 -6.70 2.80
N ASP A 159 10.29 -6.15 3.23
CA ASP A 159 10.22 -4.77 3.75
C ASP A 159 11.00 -4.61 5.06
N ASP A 160 11.65 -3.46 5.23
CA ASP A 160 12.33 -3.06 6.46
C ASP A 160 11.35 -2.41 7.44
N LEU A 161 10.69 -3.20 8.29
CA LEU A 161 9.67 -2.73 9.24
C LEU A 161 10.14 -2.82 10.69
N GLU A 162 9.64 -1.94 11.57
CA GLU A 162 9.87 -2.05 13.03
C GLU A 162 9.12 -3.26 13.62
N VAL A 163 7.96 -3.60 13.06
CA VAL A 163 7.17 -4.78 13.42
C VAL A 163 6.94 -5.62 12.16
N LYS A 164 7.34 -6.90 12.18
CA LYS A 164 7.14 -7.80 11.04
C LYS A 164 5.65 -7.98 10.78
N LYS A 165 5.24 -7.69 9.55
CA LYS A 165 3.86 -7.81 9.04
C LYS A 165 3.89 -8.44 7.66
N ASP A 166 2.89 -9.24 7.34
CA ASP A 166 2.72 -9.76 5.99
C ASP A 166 2.04 -8.75 5.06
N ALA A 167 2.05 -8.99 3.75
CA ALA A 167 1.53 -8.03 2.78
C ALA A 167 0.03 -7.72 2.94
N PHE A 168 -0.75 -8.64 3.53
CA PHE A 168 -2.16 -8.41 3.80
C PHE A 168 -2.36 -7.57 5.08
N GLU A 169 -1.55 -7.78 6.11
CA GLU A 169 -1.54 -6.91 7.30
C GLU A 169 -1.01 -5.51 6.98
N MET A 170 0.01 -5.40 6.12
CA MET A 170 0.62 -4.12 5.72
C MET A 170 -0.42 -3.12 5.24
N ILE A 171 -1.33 -3.54 4.35
CA ILE A 171 -2.42 -2.72 3.79
C ILE A 171 -3.31 -2.05 4.88
N ARG A 172 -3.34 -2.60 6.10
CA ARG A 172 -4.24 -2.15 7.18
C ARG A 172 -3.55 -1.36 8.27
N GLU A 173 -2.32 -1.74 8.61
CA GLU A 173 -1.66 -1.23 9.82
C GLU A 173 -0.52 -0.25 9.52
N ASP A 174 0.02 -0.24 8.30
CA ASP A 174 1.11 0.65 7.86
C ASP A 174 2.20 0.90 8.92
N PRO A 175 2.90 -0.16 9.38
CA PRO A 175 3.87 -0.05 10.45
C PRO A 175 5.09 0.79 10.05
N PRO A 176 5.71 1.54 10.99
CA PRO A 176 6.90 2.33 10.68
C PRO A 176 8.06 1.51 10.11
N MET A 177 8.77 2.07 9.14
CA MET A 177 10.00 1.48 8.61
C MET A 177 11.15 1.50 9.62
N SER A 178 11.94 0.41 9.65
CA SER A 178 13.14 0.27 10.49
C SER A 178 14.43 0.71 9.80
N GLN A 179 14.47 0.73 8.47
CA GLN A 179 15.60 1.17 7.65
C GLN A 179 15.12 1.90 6.40
N TYR A 180 15.89 2.90 5.96
CA TYR A 180 15.72 3.64 4.71
C TYR A 180 17.00 4.42 4.44
N LEU A 181 17.15 4.99 3.25
CA LEU A 181 18.28 5.85 2.92
C LEU A 181 18.04 7.25 3.47
N SER A 182 19.05 7.85 4.10
CA SER A 182 18.97 9.22 4.58
C SER A 182 20.33 9.92 4.66
N ALA A 183 20.33 11.23 4.90
CA ALA A 183 21.53 11.95 5.27
C ALA A 183 22.00 11.65 6.71
N ASP A 184 21.21 10.93 7.50
CA ASP A 184 21.45 10.65 8.91
C ASP A 184 21.35 9.13 9.21
N MET A 185 21.79 8.31 8.24
CA MET A 185 21.78 6.83 8.34
C MET A 185 22.51 6.34 9.59
N LYS A 186 21.94 5.30 10.21
CA LYS A 186 22.56 4.61 11.35
C LYS A 186 23.64 3.64 10.87
N GLU A 187 24.63 3.36 11.71
CA GLU A 187 25.76 2.49 11.37
C GLU A 187 25.35 1.05 11.01
N ASN A 188 24.23 0.57 11.54
CA ASN A 188 23.72 -0.77 11.28
C ASN A 188 22.76 -0.86 10.10
N TRP A 189 22.45 0.27 9.43
CA TRP A 189 21.59 0.27 8.26
C TRP A 189 22.35 -0.19 7.03
N GLN A 190 21.72 -1.09 6.27
CA GLN A 190 22.34 -1.66 5.08
C GLN A 190 21.33 -1.83 3.95
N ILE A 191 21.76 -1.53 2.73
CA ILE A 191 21.06 -1.97 1.52
C ILE A 191 21.22 -3.47 1.41
N HIS A 192 20.10 -4.17 1.36
CA HIS A 192 20.06 -5.62 1.17
C HIS A 192 20.44 -5.98 -0.26
N PHE A 193 21.00 -7.17 -0.46
CA PHE A 193 21.35 -7.66 -1.79
C PHE A 193 21.10 -9.17 -1.92
N LYS A 194 20.51 -9.56 -3.05
CA LYS A 194 20.24 -10.95 -3.42
C LYS A 194 20.44 -11.17 -4.92
N LEU A 195 21.00 -12.32 -5.28
CA LEU A 195 20.90 -12.86 -6.64
C LEU A 195 19.71 -13.81 -6.68
N GLN A 196 18.70 -13.48 -7.47
CA GLN A 196 17.50 -14.27 -7.62
C GLN A 196 17.55 -15.08 -8.92
N GLU A 197 17.50 -16.39 -8.79
CA GLU A 197 17.34 -17.29 -9.93
C GLU A 197 15.86 -17.48 -10.24
N LEU A 198 15.48 -17.31 -11.50
CA LEU A 198 14.13 -17.53 -12.02
C LEU A 198 14.21 -18.57 -13.12
N ASP A 199 13.28 -19.51 -13.14
CA ASP A 199 13.30 -20.69 -14.01
C ASP A 199 12.25 -20.63 -15.13
N GLN A 200 11.57 -19.50 -15.27
CA GLN A 200 10.47 -19.29 -16.22
C GLN A 200 10.43 -17.85 -16.76
N PRO A 201 9.82 -17.63 -17.93
CA PRO A 201 9.46 -16.29 -18.40
C PRO A 201 8.56 -15.55 -17.40
N GLY A 202 8.60 -14.23 -17.43
CA GLY A 202 7.76 -13.38 -16.60
C GLY A 202 8.17 -11.92 -16.65
N CYS A 203 7.74 -11.15 -15.66
CA CYS A 203 8.07 -9.73 -15.57
C CYS A 203 8.68 -9.40 -14.20
N ILE A 204 9.75 -8.59 -14.19
CA ILE A 204 10.26 -7.98 -12.96
C ILE A 204 9.62 -6.62 -12.80
N LEU A 205 9.18 -6.32 -11.59
CA LEU A 205 8.60 -5.03 -11.25
C LEU A 205 9.42 -4.37 -10.14
N ALA A 206 9.58 -3.06 -10.21
CA ALA A 206 9.99 -2.21 -9.10
C ALA A 206 8.83 -1.25 -8.79
N CYS A 207 8.37 -1.26 -7.54
CA CYS A 207 7.15 -0.58 -7.11
C CYS A 207 7.37 0.17 -5.80
N THR A 208 6.95 1.44 -5.74
CA THR A 208 6.71 2.13 -4.46
C THR A 208 5.43 1.62 -3.82
N ASP A 209 5.21 1.92 -2.54
CA ASP A 209 4.08 1.40 -1.79
C ASP A 209 2.73 1.90 -2.34
N GLY A 210 2.68 3.10 -2.93
CA GLY A 210 1.52 3.64 -3.62
C GLY A 210 0.99 2.76 -4.76
N CYS A 211 1.78 1.79 -5.24
CA CYS A 211 1.33 0.80 -6.20
C CYS A 211 0.40 -0.27 -5.60
N PHE A 212 0.58 -0.65 -4.33
CA PHE A 212 -0.01 -1.85 -3.74
C PHE A 212 -0.67 -1.64 -2.36
N GLN A 213 -0.23 -0.64 -1.59
CA GLN A 213 -0.64 -0.41 -0.21
C GLN A 213 -2.11 0.02 -0.09
N TYR A 214 -2.61 0.76 -1.08
CA TYR A 214 -3.98 1.30 -1.09
C TYR A 214 -5.00 0.41 -1.83
N LEU A 215 -4.64 -0.83 -2.12
CA LEU A 215 -5.55 -1.83 -2.70
C LEU A 215 -6.17 -2.66 -1.57
N PRO A 216 -7.39 -3.19 -1.73
CA PRO A 216 -8.09 -3.86 -0.63
C PRO A 216 -7.51 -5.24 -0.28
N ALA A 217 -6.69 -5.81 -1.16
CA ALA A 217 -5.94 -7.04 -0.92
C ALA A 217 -4.74 -7.19 -1.87
N PRO A 218 -3.69 -7.96 -1.51
CA PRO A 218 -2.49 -8.13 -2.35
C PRO A 218 -2.77 -8.70 -3.74
N TRP A 219 -3.76 -9.58 -3.89
CA TRP A 219 -4.14 -10.13 -5.20
C TRP A 219 -4.83 -9.12 -6.11
N GLU A 220 -5.36 -8.03 -5.58
CA GLU A 220 -5.94 -6.97 -6.41
C GLU A 220 -4.86 -6.19 -7.18
N PHE A 221 -3.62 -6.16 -6.66
CA PHE A 221 -2.50 -5.62 -7.42
C PHE A 221 -2.19 -6.50 -8.65
N GLU A 222 -2.15 -7.83 -8.46
CA GLU A 222 -1.98 -8.76 -9.57
C GLU A 222 -3.14 -8.64 -10.58
N LYS A 223 -4.38 -8.58 -10.12
CA LYS A 223 -5.53 -8.37 -11.00
C LYS A 223 -5.46 -7.06 -11.77
N LEU A 224 -5.02 -5.96 -11.15
CA LEU A 224 -4.87 -4.68 -11.84
C LEU A 224 -3.87 -4.81 -13.01
N LEU A 225 -2.72 -5.44 -12.78
CA LEU A 225 -1.70 -5.68 -13.81
C LEU A 225 -2.24 -6.58 -14.93
N LEU A 226 -2.89 -7.69 -14.59
CA LEU A 226 -3.36 -8.67 -15.57
C LEU A 226 -4.60 -8.23 -16.34
N ASN A 227 -5.54 -7.52 -15.70
CA ASN A 227 -6.70 -6.96 -16.39
C ASN A 227 -6.29 -5.91 -17.42
N THR A 228 -5.40 -4.98 -17.05
CA THR A 228 -4.90 -3.97 -17.97
C THR A 228 -4.11 -4.60 -19.12
N LEU A 229 -3.28 -5.62 -18.86
CA LEU A 229 -2.59 -6.39 -19.89
C LEU A 229 -3.59 -7.05 -20.86
N ASN A 230 -4.62 -7.71 -20.32
CA ASN A 230 -5.60 -8.43 -21.11
C ASN A 230 -6.50 -7.50 -21.96
N GLN A 231 -6.71 -6.26 -21.52
CA GLN A 231 -7.51 -5.26 -22.24
C GLN A 231 -6.71 -4.48 -23.29
N SER A 232 -5.38 -4.54 -23.23
CA SER A 232 -4.50 -3.76 -24.10
C SER A 232 -4.13 -4.51 -25.38
N ASP A 233 -3.87 -3.77 -26.46
CA ASP A 233 -3.52 -4.31 -27.78
C ASP A 233 -2.00 -4.38 -27.99
N ASP A 234 -1.26 -3.52 -27.31
CA ASP A 234 0.19 -3.41 -27.35
C ASP A 234 0.76 -2.87 -26.01
N VAL A 235 2.09 -2.75 -25.94
CA VAL A 235 2.79 -2.28 -24.73
C VAL A 235 2.38 -0.85 -24.37
N LYS A 236 2.14 0.02 -25.36
CA LYS A 236 1.82 1.43 -25.10
C LYS A 236 0.41 1.58 -24.54
N SER A 237 -0.57 0.90 -25.12
CA SER A 237 -1.93 0.84 -24.58
C SER A 237 -1.97 0.19 -23.18
N TRP A 238 -1.06 -0.73 -22.88
CA TRP A 238 -0.93 -1.28 -21.53
C TRP A 238 -0.41 -0.26 -20.52
N GLU A 239 0.65 0.46 -20.87
CA GLU A 239 1.16 1.58 -20.08
C GLU A 239 0.08 2.66 -19.87
N ASP A 240 -0.63 3.07 -20.92
CA ASP A 240 -1.68 4.08 -20.83
C ASP A 240 -2.84 3.62 -19.95
N SER A 241 -3.23 2.34 -20.04
CA SER A 241 -4.28 1.75 -19.20
C SER A 241 -3.89 1.68 -17.73
N LEU A 242 -2.64 1.32 -17.43
CA LEU A 242 -2.12 1.33 -16.07
C LEU A 242 -2.08 2.75 -15.51
N ASN A 243 -1.57 3.71 -16.28
CA ASN A 243 -1.56 5.12 -15.90
C ASN A 243 -2.98 5.62 -15.58
N GLN A 244 -3.94 5.37 -16.47
CA GLN A 244 -5.33 5.77 -16.26
C GLN A 244 -5.93 5.14 -15.00
N ARG A 245 -5.65 3.85 -14.76
CA ARG A 245 -6.18 3.15 -13.58
C ARG A 245 -5.62 3.73 -12.30
N TYR A 246 -4.31 3.96 -12.22
CA TYR A 246 -3.67 4.56 -11.04
C TYR A 246 -4.07 6.00 -10.80
N GLN A 247 -4.29 6.82 -11.84
CA GLN A 247 -4.82 8.17 -11.65
C GLN A 247 -6.17 8.20 -10.92
N TYR A 248 -6.97 7.13 -11.03
CA TYR A 248 -8.28 7.02 -10.38
C TYR A 248 -8.19 6.51 -8.93
N ILE A 249 -7.22 5.64 -8.62
CA ILE A 249 -7.15 4.95 -7.32
C ILE A 249 -6.04 5.45 -6.39
N LYS A 250 -5.10 6.25 -6.89
CA LYS A 250 -3.93 6.69 -6.11
C LYS A 250 -4.36 7.39 -4.82
N GLN A 251 -3.66 7.09 -3.74
CA GLN A 251 -3.73 7.82 -2.48
C GLN A 251 -2.35 8.34 -2.05
N ASP A 252 -1.30 7.91 -2.75
CA ASP A 252 0.06 8.43 -2.68
C ASP A 252 0.67 8.56 -4.09
N ASP A 253 1.92 8.98 -4.18
CA ASP A 253 2.73 8.85 -5.38
C ASP A 253 2.82 7.39 -5.82
N VAL A 254 2.87 7.17 -7.13
CA VAL A 254 2.90 5.84 -7.72
C VAL A 254 4.05 5.76 -8.71
N SER A 255 5.10 5.02 -8.35
CA SER A 255 6.18 4.66 -9.25
C SER A 255 6.21 3.15 -9.47
N LEU A 256 5.94 2.74 -10.70
CA LEU A 256 6.01 1.37 -11.15
C LEU A 256 6.81 1.28 -12.43
N ILE A 257 7.83 0.43 -12.43
CA ILE A 257 8.55 0.02 -13.63
C ILE A 257 8.42 -1.48 -13.76
N LEU A 258 7.96 -1.94 -14.92
CA LEU A 258 7.84 -3.34 -15.26
C LEU A 258 8.76 -3.65 -16.44
N CYS A 259 9.50 -4.75 -16.38
CA CYS A 259 10.32 -5.24 -17.49
C CYS A 259 10.02 -6.72 -17.76
N SER A 260 9.64 -7.04 -18.99
CA SER A 260 9.35 -8.42 -19.42
C SER A 260 10.61 -9.20 -19.79
N MET A 261 10.58 -10.50 -19.56
CA MET A 261 11.66 -11.44 -19.83
C MET A 261 11.10 -12.74 -20.42
N GLY A 262 11.76 -13.24 -21.47
CA GLY A 262 11.45 -14.58 -21.99
C GLY A 262 10.32 -14.65 -23.02
N TYR A 263 9.87 -13.51 -23.57
CA TYR A 263 8.75 -13.44 -24.52
C TYR A 263 9.18 -13.05 -25.94
N ASN A 264 8.42 -13.54 -26.93
CA ASN A 264 8.63 -13.19 -28.35
C ASN A 264 7.96 -11.87 -28.75
N GLY A 265 7.03 -11.39 -27.93
CA GLY A 265 6.33 -10.11 -28.13
C GLY A 265 5.14 -9.97 -27.19
N PHE A 266 4.43 -8.85 -27.31
CA PHE A 266 3.31 -8.52 -26.42
C PHE A 266 2.16 -9.55 -26.48
N ALA A 267 1.83 -10.07 -27.67
CA ALA A 267 0.79 -11.09 -27.82
C ALA A 267 1.13 -12.40 -27.10
N ASP A 268 2.42 -12.79 -27.08
CA ASP A 268 2.94 -13.96 -26.39
C ASP A 268 2.83 -13.78 -24.87
N LEU A 269 3.27 -12.62 -24.35
CA LEU A 269 3.07 -12.22 -22.95
C LEU A 269 1.59 -12.27 -22.57
N LYS A 270 0.73 -11.56 -23.30
CA LYS A 270 -0.70 -11.50 -23.02
C LYS A 270 -1.33 -12.89 -23.03
N HIS A 271 -0.91 -13.77 -23.93
CA HIS A 271 -1.39 -15.14 -23.97
C HIS A 271 -0.98 -15.95 -22.75
N SER A 272 0.28 -15.84 -22.28
CA SER A 272 0.77 -16.62 -21.15
C SER A 272 0.02 -16.35 -19.85
N TYR A 273 -0.53 -15.15 -19.65
CA TYR A 273 -1.25 -14.80 -18.42
C TYR A 273 -2.77 -15.06 -18.45
N LYS A 274 -3.33 -15.57 -19.55
CA LYS A 274 -4.79 -15.77 -19.65
C LYS A 274 -5.33 -16.73 -18.59
N GLU A 275 -4.66 -17.86 -18.41
CA GLU A 275 -5.08 -18.87 -17.42
C GLU A 275 -4.96 -18.31 -16.00
N ARG A 276 -3.87 -17.61 -15.70
CA ARG A 276 -3.67 -16.97 -14.39
C ARG A 276 -4.74 -15.93 -14.08
N LEU A 277 -5.08 -15.08 -15.05
CA LEU A 277 -6.16 -14.10 -14.87
C LEU A 277 -7.51 -14.78 -14.62
N GLY A 278 -7.81 -15.86 -15.35
CA GLY A 278 -9.01 -16.67 -15.11
C GLY A 278 -9.06 -17.21 -13.69
N TYR A 279 -7.96 -17.83 -13.24
CA TYR A 279 -7.81 -18.33 -11.87
C TYR A 279 -8.01 -17.24 -10.80
N LEU A 280 -7.38 -16.06 -10.97
CA LEU A 280 -7.56 -14.94 -10.05
C LEU A 280 -9.01 -14.45 -10.00
N THR A 281 -9.67 -14.36 -11.16
CA THR A 281 -11.02 -13.84 -11.29
C THR A 281 -12.04 -14.78 -10.65
N GLU A 282 -11.87 -16.09 -10.83
CA GLU A 282 -12.76 -17.10 -10.27
C GLU A 282 -12.61 -17.25 -8.76
N LYS A 283 -11.37 -17.17 -8.26
CA LYS A 283 -11.06 -17.64 -6.90
C LYS A 283 -10.89 -16.53 -5.87
N PHE A 284 -10.33 -15.40 -6.26
CA PHE A 284 -9.90 -14.36 -5.32
C PHE A 284 -10.78 -13.12 -5.42
N ASP A 285 -12.10 -13.24 -5.34
CA ASP A 285 -12.96 -12.06 -5.22
C ASP A 285 -12.86 -11.46 -3.81
N PHE A 286 -12.71 -10.14 -3.70
CA PHE A 286 -12.74 -9.45 -2.41
C PHE A 286 -14.13 -8.93 -2.05
N LYS A 287 -15.03 -8.83 -3.03
CA LYS A 287 -16.36 -8.24 -2.84
C LYS A 287 -17.20 -9.09 -1.89
N ASN A 288 -17.93 -8.40 -1.02
CA ASN A 288 -18.87 -9.01 -0.06
C ASN A 288 -18.24 -10.06 0.87
N LYS A 289 -16.91 -10.02 1.08
CA LYS A 289 -16.20 -10.90 2.01
C LYS A 289 -15.84 -10.16 3.29
N ASN A 290 -16.04 -10.82 4.42
CA ASN A 290 -15.57 -10.32 5.70
C ASN A 290 -14.05 -10.57 5.89
N LEU A 291 -13.46 -9.97 6.93
CA LEU A 291 -12.02 -10.06 7.16
C LEU A 291 -11.51 -11.50 7.35
N GLY A 292 -12.28 -12.39 8.00
CA GLY A 292 -11.90 -13.80 8.17
C GLY A 292 -11.90 -14.59 6.85
N GLU A 293 -12.85 -14.30 5.96
CA GLU A 293 -12.88 -14.87 4.61
C GLU A 293 -11.72 -14.35 3.75
N LEU A 294 -11.44 -13.05 3.82
CA LEU A 294 -10.29 -12.45 3.14
C LEU A 294 -8.97 -13.00 3.68
N GLN A 295 -8.86 -13.25 4.98
CA GLN A 295 -7.70 -13.89 5.60
C GLN A 295 -7.51 -15.31 5.05
N THR A 296 -8.61 -16.05 4.86
CA THR A 296 -8.56 -17.42 4.30
C THR A 296 -8.07 -17.39 2.85
N LEU A 297 -8.61 -16.47 2.03
CA LEU A 297 -8.13 -16.25 0.67
C LEU A 297 -6.67 -15.80 0.65
N TRP A 298 -6.28 -14.94 1.58
CA TRP A 298 -4.89 -14.52 1.72
C TRP A 298 -3.98 -15.72 1.99
N GLN A 299 -4.29 -16.61 2.93
CA GLN A 299 -3.44 -17.78 3.18
C GLN A 299 -3.24 -18.63 1.93
N GLU A 300 -4.27 -18.77 1.10
CA GLU A 300 -4.17 -19.51 -0.15
C GLU A 300 -3.37 -18.78 -1.24
N TYR A 301 -3.55 -17.48 -1.38
CA TYR A 301 -2.79 -16.64 -2.32
C TYR A 301 -1.32 -16.49 -1.90
N ARG A 302 -1.08 -16.38 -0.59
CA ARG A 302 0.21 -16.17 0.09
C ARG A 302 1.23 -17.23 -0.28
N GLU A 303 0.81 -18.48 -0.46
CA GLU A 303 1.72 -19.57 -0.86
C GLU A 303 2.44 -19.27 -2.18
N ASN A 304 1.75 -18.69 -3.15
CA ASN A 304 2.37 -18.24 -4.38
C ASN A 304 3.08 -16.90 -4.20
N TYR A 305 2.46 -15.96 -3.50
CA TYR A 305 2.97 -14.60 -3.34
C TYR A 305 4.33 -14.56 -2.61
N GLU A 306 4.51 -15.36 -1.57
CA GLU A 306 5.76 -15.42 -0.79
C GLU A 306 6.70 -16.55 -1.23
N PHE A 307 6.47 -17.16 -2.39
CA PHE A 307 7.21 -18.35 -2.84
C PHE A 307 8.74 -18.17 -2.73
N TYR A 308 9.27 -17.02 -3.18
CA TYR A 308 10.72 -16.74 -3.13
C TYR A 308 11.21 -16.24 -1.77
N LEU A 309 10.37 -15.59 -0.97
CA LEU A 309 10.71 -15.21 0.40
C LEU A 309 10.88 -16.45 1.29
N LYS A 310 9.98 -17.43 1.17
CA LYS A 310 10.06 -18.70 1.92
C LYS A 310 11.25 -19.57 1.51
N GLN A 311 11.73 -19.47 0.27
CA GLN A 311 12.94 -20.17 -0.16
C GLN A 311 14.19 -19.60 0.51
N GLU A 312 14.24 -18.28 0.70
CA GLU A 312 15.34 -17.59 1.36
C GLU A 312 15.42 -17.96 2.85
N GLU A 313 14.29 -17.89 3.56
CA GLU A 313 14.23 -18.29 4.98
C GLU A 313 14.74 -19.74 5.17
N LYS A 314 14.39 -20.66 4.25
CA LYS A 314 14.89 -22.05 4.29
C LYS A 314 16.39 -22.14 4.04
N GLN A 315 16.93 -21.40 3.07
CA GLN A 315 18.35 -21.39 2.76
C GLN A 315 19.18 -20.83 3.93
N GLU A 316 18.70 -19.78 4.61
CA GLU A 316 19.37 -19.21 5.79
C GLU A 316 19.35 -20.18 6.99
N ILE A 317 18.22 -20.85 7.23
CA ILE A 317 18.09 -21.86 8.28
C ILE A 317 19.04 -23.04 8.02
N ASP A 318 19.06 -23.55 6.78
CA ASP A 318 19.93 -24.67 6.40
C ASP A 318 21.42 -24.32 6.50
N GLN A 319 21.81 -23.09 6.12
CA GLN A 319 23.18 -22.58 6.30
C GLN A 319 23.54 -22.48 7.79
N THR A 320 22.65 -21.95 8.63
CA THR A 320 22.86 -21.81 10.07
C THR A 320 22.96 -23.18 10.79
N ILE A 321 22.18 -24.17 10.35
CA ILE A 321 22.23 -25.54 10.87
C ILE A 321 23.49 -26.27 10.35
N GLY A 322 23.90 -26.01 9.10
CA GLY A 322 25.11 -26.55 8.49
C GLY A 322 26.38 -26.05 9.18
N GLU A 323 26.45 -24.76 9.51
CA GLU A 323 27.57 -24.16 10.26
C GLU A 323 27.65 -24.69 11.70
N LYS A 324 26.51 -24.89 12.37
CA LYS A 324 26.49 -25.52 13.72
C LYS A 324 26.91 -26.99 13.73
N LYS A 325 26.88 -27.70 12.59
CA LYS A 325 27.32 -29.11 12.49
C LYS A 325 28.82 -29.27 12.23
N ILE A 326 29.57 -28.18 12.02
CA ILE A 326 31.00 -28.24 11.70
C ILE A 326 31.88 -28.07 12.97
N ASP A 327 31.30 -27.73 14.13
CA ASP A 327 32.06 -27.46 15.36
C ASP A 327 31.89 -28.50 16.50
N ASP A 328 31.40 -29.71 16.20
CA ASP A 328 31.37 -30.81 17.17
C ASP A 328 32.34 -31.94 16.75
N SER A 329 33.62 -31.74 17.07
CA SER A 329 34.59 -32.84 17.19
C SER A 329 34.73 -33.28 18.65
N PHE A 330 34.36 -34.55 18.89
CA PHE A 330 34.59 -35.44 20.06
C PHE A 330 33.48 -35.56 21.12
N PRO A 331 33.36 -36.70 21.83
CA PRO A 331 32.88 -38.00 21.33
C PRO A 331 31.68 -38.52 22.16
N SER A 332 30.93 -39.49 21.62
CA SER A 332 29.83 -40.21 22.30
C SER A 332 30.33 -41.19 23.40
N PRO A 333 29.46 -41.79 24.24
CA PRO A 333 28.63 -41.19 25.29
C PRO A 333 28.87 -41.88 26.66
N GLU A 334 28.96 -41.14 27.76
CA GLU A 334 28.86 -41.72 29.11
C GLU A 334 27.51 -41.38 29.74
N SER A 335 26.78 -42.44 30.06
CA SER A 335 25.58 -42.46 30.89
C SER A 335 25.88 -41.92 32.29
N ILE A 336 25.13 -40.92 32.76
CA ILE A 336 24.80 -40.75 34.18
C ILE A 336 23.40 -40.13 34.32
N SER A 337 22.74 -40.62 35.36
CA SER A 337 21.37 -40.56 35.81
C SER A 337 20.77 -39.19 36.15
N VAL A 338 19.47 -39.14 35.91
CA VAL A 338 18.40 -38.29 36.46
C VAL A 338 18.65 -37.74 37.88
N SER A 339 18.44 -36.43 38.05
CA SER A 339 17.71 -35.89 39.19
C SER A 339 16.90 -34.65 38.77
N SER A 340 15.60 -34.76 39.00
CA SER A 340 14.54 -33.77 38.81
C SER A 340 14.70 -32.53 39.69
N GLU A 341 14.45 -31.35 39.13
CA GLU A 341 13.84 -30.25 39.88
C GLU A 341 12.98 -29.39 38.95
N ASN A 342 11.73 -29.24 39.35
CA ASN A 342 10.63 -28.57 38.67
C ASN A 342 10.84 -27.06 38.63
N ASN A 343 10.53 -26.43 37.50
CA ASN A 343 9.89 -25.11 37.44
C ASN A 343 9.26 -24.93 36.05
N GLU A 344 7.94 -25.08 35.98
CA GLU A 344 7.12 -24.68 34.83
C GLU A 344 7.16 -23.16 34.63
N PRO A 345 7.18 -22.65 33.38
CA PRO A 345 6.66 -21.34 33.07
C PRO A 345 5.17 -21.43 32.72
N THR A 346 4.41 -20.58 33.40
CA THR A 346 3.00 -20.24 33.26
C THR A 346 2.56 -19.97 31.82
N VAL A 347 1.50 -20.66 31.39
CA VAL A 347 0.72 -20.37 30.19
C VAL A 347 -0.43 -19.44 30.58
N ASP A 348 -0.45 -18.23 30.05
CA ASP A 348 -1.62 -17.34 30.13
C ASP A 348 -2.60 -17.64 28.98
N PRO A 349 -3.90 -17.32 29.18
CA PRO A 349 -4.98 -18.21 28.77
C PRO A 349 -5.44 -18.02 27.32
N VAL A 350 -5.84 -19.14 26.73
CA VAL A 350 -6.66 -19.23 25.52
C VAL A 350 -7.97 -18.46 25.77
N VAL A 351 -8.16 -17.36 25.04
CA VAL A 351 -9.47 -16.72 24.93
C VAL A 351 -10.33 -17.61 24.02
N GLU A 352 -11.35 -18.23 24.61
CA GLU A 352 -12.40 -18.94 23.89
C GLU A 352 -13.09 -18.00 22.89
N ILE A 353 -13.00 -18.34 21.60
CA ILE A 353 -13.84 -17.74 20.58
C ILE A 353 -15.25 -18.34 20.74
N ILE A 354 -16.17 -17.53 21.23
CA ILE A 354 -17.61 -17.83 21.27
C ILE A 354 -18.10 -17.87 19.81
N PRO A 355 -18.75 -18.96 19.34
CA PRO A 355 -19.35 -18.99 18.03
C PRO A 355 -20.70 -18.25 18.09
N HIS A 356 -20.84 -17.18 17.32
CA HIS A 356 -22.15 -16.59 17.07
C HIS A 356 -22.54 -16.71 15.59
N SER A 357 -23.77 -17.16 15.45
CA SER A 357 -24.59 -17.61 14.34
C SER A 357 -24.67 -16.69 13.11
N ASP A 358 -25.04 -17.32 11.99
CA ASP A 358 -25.60 -16.73 10.77
C ASP A 358 -26.45 -15.48 11.05
N GLU A 359 -26.26 -14.38 10.30
CA GLU A 359 -27.36 -13.45 9.98
C GLU A 359 -26.99 -12.45 8.85
N GLU A 360 -27.98 -12.25 7.99
CA GLU A 360 -28.00 -11.42 6.79
C GLU A 360 -27.88 -9.92 7.14
N ASN A 361 -27.21 -9.19 6.24
CA ASN A 361 -27.07 -7.73 6.18
C ASN A 361 -26.08 -7.07 7.15
N LYS A 362 -24.90 -6.75 6.62
CA LYS A 362 -23.90 -5.94 7.32
C LYS A 362 -23.91 -4.51 6.78
N ILE A 363 -23.77 -3.57 7.71
CA ILE A 363 -23.55 -2.14 7.47
C ILE A 363 -22.31 -1.94 6.56
N PRO A 364 -22.30 -0.91 5.68
CA PRO A 364 -21.13 -0.57 4.90
C PRO A 364 -19.86 -0.44 5.76
N ASN A 365 -18.77 -1.07 5.33
CA ASN A 365 -17.46 -1.02 6.00
C ASN A 365 -17.01 0.43 6.31
N ASN A 366 -17.38 1.39 5.45
CA ASN A 366 -17.05 2.80 5.66
C ASN A 366 -17.81 3.47 6.81
N LEU A 367 -19.02 3.00 7.17
CA LEU A 367 -19.69 3.51 8.37
C LEU A 367 -19.00 3.01 9.65
N GLU A 368 -18.50 1.77 9.66
CA GLU A 368 -17.68 1.25 10.76
C GLU A 368 -16.36 2.02 10.88
N LEU A 369 -15.68 2.27 9.76
CA LEU A 369 -14.47 3.11 9.73
C LEU A 369 -14.75 4.53 10.22
N ALA A 370 -15.86 5.14 9.82
CA ALA A 370 -16.27 6.44 10.31
C ALA A 370 -16.46 6.44 11.83
N LYS A 371 -17.11 5.40 12.39
CA LYS A 371 -17.29 5.25 13.84
C LYS A 371 -15.94 5.19 14.56
N VAL A 372 -15.02 4.35 14.09
CA VAL A 372 -13.67 4.21 14.64
C VAL A 372 -12.90 5.53 14.57
N ASN A 373 -12.98 6.25 13.45
CA ASN A 373 -12.31 7.53 13.29
C ASN A 373 -12.92 8.63 14.19
N LEU A 374 -14.23 8.61 14.44
CA LEU A 374 -14.87 9.52 15.40
C LEU A 374 -14.41 9.24 16.84
N GLU A 375 -14.37 7.97 17.25
CA GLU A 375 -13.88 7.55 18.58
C GLU A 375 -12.42 7.96 18.81
N ASN A 376 -11.61 7.94 17.75
CA ASN A 376 -10.20 8.36 17.79
C ASN A 376 -9.99 9.87 17.52
N ASN A 377 -11.06 10.65 17.41
CA ASN A 377 -11.01 12.09 17.13
C ASN A 377 -10.31 12.45 15.79
N HIS A 378 -10.32 11.54 14.82
CA HIS A 378 -9.84 11.72 13.46
C HIS A 378 -10.95 12.30 12.57
N ILE A 379 -11.36 13.54 12.84
CA ILE A 379 -12.56 14.18 12.28
C ILE A 379 -12.55 14.25 10.74
N LYS A 380 -11.39 14.45 10.12
CA LYS A 380 -11.29 14.54 8.65
C LYS A 380 -11.47 13.18 7.98
N ASP A 381 -10.88 12.15 8.56
CA ASP A 381 -10.93 10.79 8.04
C ASP A 381 -12.35 10.22 8.22
N ALA A 382 -12.97 10.49 9.38
CA ALA A 382 -14.38 10.19 9.61
C ALA A 382 -15.31 10.83 8.57
N ILE A 383 -15.07 12.08 8.18
CA ILE A 383 -15.84 12.73 7.11
C ILE A 383 -15.63 12.03 5.78
N GLN A 384 -14.39 11.67 5.43
CA GLN A 384 -14.08 10.99 4.17
C GLN A 384 -14.76 9.62 4.09
N ASP A 385 -14.77 8.88 5.20
CA ASP A 385 -15.45 7.59 5.29
C ASP A 385 -16.97 7.74 5.16
N LEU A 386 -17.57 8.73 5.82
CA LEU A 386 -19.00 9.06 5.67
C LEU A 386 -19.33 9.47 4.23
N GLU A 387 -18.50 10.31 3.60
CA GLU A 387 -18.67 10.69 2.19
C GLU A 387 -18.68 9.46 1.27
N THR A 388 -17.81 8.51 1.56
CA THR A 388 -17.69 7.26 0.78
C THR A 388 -18.88 6.33 1.03
N ALA A 389 -19.34 6.21 2.28
CA ALA A 389 -20.52 5.45 2.64
C ALA A 389 -21.78 6.01 1.95
N PHE A 390 -22.04 7.31 2.08
CA PHE A 390 -23.24 7.96 1.51
C PHE A 390 -23.14 8.25 -0.01
N ALA A 391 -22.06 7.83 -0.66
CA ALA A 391 -21.97 7.74 -2.11
C ALA A 391 -22.55 6.43 -2.66
N ASP A 392 -22.74 5.40 -1.83
CA ASP A 392 -23.32 4.12 -2.23
C ASP A 392 -24.84 4.23 -2.38
N GLU A 393 -25.35 3.84 -3.55
CA GLU A 393 -26.78 3.85 -3.87
C GLU A 393 -27.60 2.80 -3.08
N ASN A 394 -26.93 1.83 -2.44
CA ASN A 394 -27.58 0.75 -1.68
C ASN A 394 -27.59 0.95 -0.16
N ILE A 395 -27.07 2.08 0.33
CA ILE A 395 -26.91 2.33 1.77
C ILE A 395 -28.24 2.29 2.53
N ASP A 396 -29.33 2.70 1.89
CA ASP A 396 -30.67 2.79 2.48
C ASP A 396 -31.24 1.43 2.94
N SER A 397 -30.89 0.35 2.23
CA SER A 397 -31.34 -1.00 2.59
C SER A 397 -30.52 -1.57 3.75
N GLN A 398 -29.21 -1.34 3.74
CA GLN A 398 -28.26 -1.96 4.68
C GLN A 398 -28.30 -1.29 6.08
N VAL A 399 -28.62 0.00 6.14
CA VAL A 399 -28.69 0.76 7.39
C VAL A 399 -29.95 0.42 8.21
N LYS A 400 -31.00 -0.10 7.59
CA LYS A 400 -32.27 -0.40 8.28
C LYS A 400 -32.23 -1.65 9.16
N GLU A 401 -31.24 -2.52 8.99
CA GLU A 401 -31.19 -3.82 9.66
C GLU A 401 -30.38 -3.82 10.96
N ASP A 402 -29.53 -2.80 11.20
CA ASP A 402 -28.77 -2.64 12.44
C ASP A 402 -29.02 -1.28 13.10
N SER A 403 -30.18 -1.17 13.75
CA SER A 403 -30.60 0.06 14.44
C SER A 403 -29.71 0.46 15.62
N GLY A 404 -28.96 -0.49 16.22
CA GLY A 404 -28.13 -0.23 17.39
C GLY A 404 -26.84 0.49 17.02
N PHE A 405 -26.14 0.00 16.00
CA PHE A 405 -24.93 0.64 15.50
C PHE A 405 -25.20 2.07 15.01
N ILE A 406 -26.34 2.30 14.35
CA ILE A 406 -26.69 3.60 13.78
C ILE A 406 -26.99 4.63 14.86
N GLN A 407 -27.58 4.22 15.98
CA GLN A 407 -27.76 5.08 17.15
C GLN A 407 -26.41 5.45 17.79
N ASP A 408 -25.48 4.50 17.90
CA ASP A 408 -24.13 4.78 18.42
C ASP A 408 -23.38 5.80 17.53
N LEU A 409 -23.45 5.61 16.20
CA LEU A 409 -22.81 6.50 15.24
C LEU A 409 -23.43 7.90 15.26
N GLU A 410 -24.76 7.99 15.36
CA GLU A 410 -25.47 9.26 15.54
C GLU A 410 -24.98 9.98 16.81
N GLN A 411 -24.91 9.28 17.94
CA GLN A 411 -24.46 9.85 19.21
C GLN A 411 -23.04 10.40 19.10
N LEU A 412 -22.11 9.63 18.51
CA LEU A 412 -20.72 10.06 18.31
C LEU A 412 -20.62 11.33 17.44
N LEU A 413 -21.43 11.42 16.38
CA LEU A 413 -21.51 12.60 15.53
C LEU A 413 -22.04 13.81 16.31
N GLU A 414 -23.07 13.64 17.14
CA GLU A 414 -23.62 14.72 17.97
C GLU A 414 -22.61 15.20 19.03
N GLU A 415 -21.88 14.29 19.66
CA GLU A 415 -20.82 14.61 20.63
C GLU A 415 -19.66 15.38 19.96
N CYS A 416 -19.23 14.94 18.79
CA CYS A 416 -18.21 15.65 18.01
C CYS A 416 -18.67 17.05 17.60
N LEU A 417 -19.93 17.18 17.15
CA LEU A 417 -20.51 18.44 16.71
C LEU A 417 -20.49 19.53 17.80
N GLN A 418 -20.60 19.15 19.08
CA GLN A 418 -20.52 20.09 20.21
C GLN A 418 -19.13 20.74 20.34
N ASN A 419 -18.09 20.05 19.86
CA ASN A 419 -16.70 20.45 20.01
C ASN A 419 -16.10 21.09 18.74
N ILE A 420 -16.83 21.10 17.62
CA ILE A 420 -16.36 21.65 16.35
C ILE A 420 -16.68 23.16 16.26
N SER A 421 -15.63 23.97 16.10
CA SER A 421 -15.74 25.42 15.84
C SER A 421 -15.70 25.77 14.35
N ASP A 422 -15.22 24.85 13.51
CA ASP A 422 -15.12 25.02 12.06
C ASP A 422 -16.51 24.95 11.39
N PRO A 423 -16.96 26.01 10.69
CA PRO A 423 -18.28 26.06 10.08
C PRO A 423 -18.46 25.05 8.94
N ASP A 424 -17.38 24.64 8.29
CA ASP A 424 -17.40 23.71 7.18
C ASP A 424 -17.55 22.27 7.67
N LEU A 425 -16.83 21.92 8.74
CA LEU A 425 -17.00 20.65 9.43
C LEU A 425 -18.40 20.56 10.06
N ARG A 426 -18.91 21.64 10.66
CA ARG A 426 -20.30 21.68 11.17
C ARG A 426 -21.32 21.42 10.08
N ALA A 427 -21.12 21.97 8.87
CA ALA A 427 -22.01 21.72 7.75
C ALA A 427 -22.04 20.23 7.35
N ASN A 428 -20.88 19.57 7.29
CA ASN A 428 -20.76 18.15 6.97
C ASN A 428 -21.41 17.27 8.05
N PHE A 429 -21.13 17.54 9.33
CA PHE A 429 -21.72 16.78 10.44
C PHE A 429 -23.24 16.92 10.47
N HIS A 430 -23.77 18.13 10.31
CA HIS A 430 -25.21 18.32 10.21
C HIS A 430 -25.82 17.57 9.02
N TYR A 431 -25.13 17.51 7.88
CA TYR A 431 -25.59 16.75 6.71
C TYR A 431 -25.66 15.25 7.01
N PHE A 432 -24.61 14.65 7.57
CA PHE A 432 -24.58 13.21 7.86
C PHE A 432 -25.55 12.78 8.95
N ILE A 433 -25.70 13.58 10.02
CA ILE A 433 -26.71 13.32 11.06
C ILE A 433 -28.12 13.38 10.45
N GLY A 434 -28.36 14.31 9.52
CA GLY A 434 -29.61 14.41 8.78
C GLY A 434 -29.90 13.15 7.94
N TRP A 435 -28.89 12.64 7.24
CA TRP A 435 -29.02 11.42 6.44
C TRP A 435 -29.25 10.18 7.31
N ILE A 436 -28.49 10.02 8.39
CA ILE A 436 -28.67 8.92 9.36
C ILE A 436 -30.10 8.91 9.90
N ASN A 437 -30.61 10.06 10.33
CA ASN A 437 -31.97 10.16 10.84
C ASN A 437 -33.04 9.89 9.77
N TYR A 438 -32.78 10.24 8.51
CA TYR A 438 -33.65 9.87 7.40
C TYR A 438 -33.71 8.34 7.23
N LEU A 439 -32.56 7.66 7.28
CA LEU A 439 -32.48 6.21 7.16
C LEU A 439 -33.14 5.48 8.33
N SER A 440 -33.03 6.02 9.54
CA SER A 440 -33.72 5.54 10.74
C SER A 440 -35.20 5.95 10.81
N ASN A 441 -35.75 6.55 9.75
CA ASN A 441 -37.14 7.01 9.66
C ASN A 441 -37.54 8.06 10.72
N ASN A 442 -36.57 8.81 11.26
CA ASN A 442 -36.78 9.94 12.16
C ASN A 442 -36.82 11.26 11.37
N LEU A 443 -37.91 11.45 10.62
CA LEU A 443 -38.04 12.53 9.63
C LEU A 443 -37.97 13.93 10.25
N GLU A 444 -38.47 14.12 11.47
CA GLU A 444 -38.43 15.41 12.18
C GLU A 444 -36.98 15.81 12.49
N LYS A 445 -36.20 14.89 13.07
CA LYS A 445 -34.78 15.12 13.38
C LYS A 445 -33.95 15.24 12.11
N ALA A 446 -34.23 14.42 11.09
CA ALA A 446 -33.59 14.52 9.77
C ALA A 446 -33.76 15.92 9.16
N MET A 447 -34.99 16.45 9.18
CA MET A 447 -35.32 17.77 8.65
C MET A 447 -34.61 18.90 9.41
N ASP A 448 -34.58 18.83 10.75
CA ASP A 448 -33.88 19.83 11.57
C ASP A 448 -32.38 19.90 11.24
N TYR A 449 -31.71 18.73 11.15
CA TYR A 449 -30.30 18.65 10.81
C TYR A 449 -29.98 19.09 9.38
N CYS A 450 -30.82 18.71 8.40
CA CYS A 450 -30.66 19.17 7.01
C CYS A 450 -30.83 20.70 6.89
N ASN A 451 -31.77 21.29 7.63
CA ASN A 451 -31.96 22.73 7.66
C ASN A 451 -30.77 23.46 8.29
N LYS A 452 -30.19 22.92 9.36
CA LYS A 452 -28.95 23.44 9.96
C LYS A 452 -27.78 23.36 8.98
N ALA A 453 -27.58 22.22 8.30
CA ALA A 453 -26.56 22.07 7.27
C ALA A 453 -26.72 23.11 6.15
N SER A 454 -27.97 23.31 5.67
CA SER A 454 -28.31 24.29 4.64
C SER A 454 -27.96 25.72 5.05
N GLN A 455 -28.16 26.09 6.32
CA GLN A 455 -27.76 27.39 6.84
C GLN A 455 -26.24 27.58 6.80
N TYR A 456 -25.46 26.60 7.26
CA TYR A 456 -23.99 26.68 7.20
C TYR A 456 -23.49 26.74 5.77
N TYR A 457 -24.04 25.93 4.87
CA TYR A 457 -23.66 25.97 3.46
C TYR A 457 -23.97 27.34 2.83
N LYS A 458 -25.10 27.98 3.13
CA LYS A 458 -25.43 29.32 2.60
C LYS A 458 -24.47 30.42 3.06
N LEU A 459 -23.82 30.25 4.20
CA LEU A 459 -22.87 31.22 4.77
C LEU A 459 -21.45 31.11 4.18
N ARG A 460 -21.17 30.10 3.33
CA ARG A 460 -19.86 29.92 2.71
C ARG A 460 -19.58 30.95 1.61
N VAL A 461 -18.43 31.61 1.72
CA VAL A 461 -17.98 32.71 0.84
C VAL A 461 -17.39 32.19 -0.49
N SER A 462 -16.94 30.92 -0.57
CA SER A 462 -16.39 30.31 -1.80
C SER A 462 -16.58 28.79 -1.82
N PRO A 463 -17.68 28.27 -2.41
CA PRO A 463 -17.95 26.84 -2.47
C PRO A 463 -17.11 26.12 -3.54
N THR A 464 -16.64 24.91 -3.21
CA THR A 464 -15.98 23.99 -4.14
C THR A 464 -16.99 23.19 -4.98
N ALA A 465 -16.51 22.43 -5.99
CA ALA A 465 -17.35 21.54 -6.78
C ALA A 465 -18.01 20.42 -5.92
N ASN A 466 -17.26 19.87 -4.95
CA ASN A 466 -17.79 18.88 -4.00
C ASN A 466 -18.91 19.49 -3.12
N ASP A 467 -18.75 20.75 -2.72
CA ASP A 467 -19.77 21.44 -1.91
C ASP A 467 -21.09 21.65 -2.65
N ASN A 468 -21.02 21.90 -3.96
CA ASN A 468 -22.22 22.06 -4.79
C ASN A 468 -22.97 20.73 -4.95
N GLU A 469 -22.25 19.62 -5.07
CA GLU A 469 -22.83 18.28 -5.16
C GLU A 469 -23.48 17.86 -3.83
N LYS A 470 -22.82 18.11 -2.69
CA LYS A 470 -23.40 17.91 -1.36
C LYS A 470 -24.66 18.75 -1.15
N ARG A 471 -24.64 20.02 -1.57
CA ARG A 471 -25.83 20.89 -1.52
C ARG A 471 -26.98 20.32 -2.37
N ARG A 472 -26.69 19.78 -3.55
CA ARG A 472 -27.68 19.15 -4.43
C ARG A 472 -28.30 17.92 -3.75
N LYS A 473 -27.47 16.97 -3.28
CA LYS A 473 -27.94 15.77 -2.57
C LYS A 473 -28.72 16.09 -1.29
N MET A 474 -28.28 17.10 -0.53
CA MET A 474 -29.01 17.59 0.64
C MET A 474 -30.38 18.18 0.26
N GLN A 475 -30.48 18.93 -0.83
CA GLN A 475 -31.77 19.47 -1.31
C GLN A 475 -32.71 18.34 -1.77
N GLU A 476 -32.17 17.30 -2.39
CA GLU A 476 -32.92 16.09 -2.75
C GLU A 476 -33.42 15.36 -1.50
N LEU A 477 -32.58 15.25 -0.46
CA LEU A 477 -32.98 14.66 0.82
C LEU A 477 -34.11 15.45 1.48
N ILE A 478 -34.01 16.79 1.54
CA ILE A 478 -35.08 17.66 2.08
C ILE A 478 -36.38 17.47 1.29
N HIS A 479 -36.30 17.44 -0.05
CA HIS A 479 -37.45 17.20 -0.90
C HIS A 479 -38.07 15.82 -0.65
N ASN A 480 -37.26 14.78 -0.45
CA ASN A 480 -37.73 13.44 -0.13
C ASN A 480 -38.44 13.40 1.23
N ILE A 481 -37.90 14.09 2.25
CA ILE A 481 -38.54 14.19 3.57
C ILE A 481 -39.89 14.93 3.46
N ASP A 482 -39.96 16.03 2.71
CA ASP A 482 -41.21 16.79 2.48
C ASP A 482 -42.27 15.91 1.77
N ASN A 483 -41.86 15.13 0.77
CA ASN A 483 -42.76 14.21 0.08
C ASN A 483 -43.25 13.08 0.99
N SER A 484 -42.36 12.51 1.83
CA SER A 484 -42.70 11.46 2.77
C SER A 484 -43.64 11.93 3.90
N THR A 485 -43.50 13.18 4.35
CA THR A 485 -44.39 13.78 5.36
C THR A 485 -45.76 14.13 4.79
N GLN A 486 -45.87 14.62 3.54
CA GLN A 486 -47.16 14.88 2.87
C GLN A 486 -47.99 13.60 2.59
N ILE A 487 -47.34 12.46 2.34
CA ILE A 487 -48.02 11.17 2.18
C ILE A 487 -48.63 10.71 3.51
N SER A 488 -47.98 10.98 4.64
CA SER A 488 -48.49 10.63 5.98
C SER A 488 -49.66 11.49 6.46
N GLU A 489 -49.81 12.72 5.94
CA GLU A 489 -50.95 13.60 6.22
C GLU A 489 -52.15 13.37 5.28
N GLY A 490 -51.93 12.73 4.12
CA GLY A 490 -52.97 12.39 3.15
C GLY A 490 -53.67 11.04 3.38
N GLU A 491 -53.12 10.19 4.25
CA GLU A 491 -53.66 8.87 4.62
C GLU A 491 -54.31 8.81 6.02
N ASN A 492 -54.56 9.96 6.66
CA ASN A 492 -55.31 10.05 7.92
C ASN A 492 -56.76 10.52 7.73
#